data_AF-A0A3A8T1H6-F1
#
_entry.id   AF-A0A3A8T1H6-F1
#
_cell.length_a   1.000
_cell.length_b   1.000
_cell.length_c   1.000
_cell.angle_alpha   90.00
_cell.angle_beta   90.00
_cell.angle_gamma   90.00
#
_symmetry.space_group_name_H-M   'P 1'
#
loop_
_entity.id
_entity.type
_entity.pdbx_description
1 polymer ?
#
loop_
_entity_poly.entity_id
_entity_poly.type
_entity_poly.pdbx_seq_one_letter_code
_entity_poly.pdbx_strand_id
1 'polypeptide(L)'
;MWVLPLLGCAERTQKQDVRQKAPEQAKGAQPMKPMDDTCASPRPAGALADQAREELGQGMVGAELAPVLPTQWPPKGGGLEYFVYRKKSLPTGLVKFEVQGPTERVHFVTPGAKPRVESLAPVAALGIEDTTVQELSDSSQSHVERAEQALLDVVAGCRSLEEARGDLEGYLEWVAQNPLQGQDLERRGATLFSWLRRR
;
A
#
# COMPACT_ATOMS: atom_id res chain seq x y z
N MET A 1 -0.19 -59.61 -45.87
CA MET A 1 -1.17 -59.50 -46.97
C MET A 1 -2.45 -58.96 -46.37
N TRP A 2 -2.78 -57.66 -46.57
CA TRP A 2 -3.67 -57.16 -47.66
C TRP A 2 -5.10 -57.73 -47.47
N VAL A 3 -6.20 -56.98 -47.31
CA VAL A 3 -6.75 -55.87 -48.13
C VAL A 3 -7.95 -55.20 -47.37
N LEU A 4 -8.07 -53.86 -47.46
CA LEU A 4 -9.30 -53.04 -47.23
C LEU A 4 -10.22 -53.11 -48.46
N PRO A 5 -11.57 -53.07 -48.37
CA PRO A 5 -12.31 -51.80 -48.59
C PRO A 5 -13.64 -51.66 -47.80
N LEU A 6 -13.98 -50.49 -47.24
CA LEU A 6 -14.79 -49.37 -47.76
C LEU A 6 -16.29 -49.65 -48.02
N LEU A 7 -17.19 -48.96 -47.28
CA LEU A 7 -18.22 -48.01 -47.77
C LEU A 7 -19.29 -47.71 -46.69
N GLY A 8 -19.34 -46.46 -46.18
CA GLY A 8 -20.53 -45.58 -46.21
C GLY A 8 -21.33 -45.66 -44.90
N CYS A 9 -21.78 -44.60 -44.21
CA CYS A 9 -22.19 -43.24 -44.54
C CYS A 9 -21.79 -42.32 -43.35
N ALA A 10 -21.07 -41.22 -43.55
CA ALA A 10 -21.60 -39.87 -43.75
C ALA A 10 -22.50 -39.33 -42.60
N GLU A 11 -21.89 -38.81 -41.54
CA GLU A 11 -22.49 -37.73 -40.75
C GLU A 11 -21.53 -36.53 -40.72
N ARG A 12 -21.94 -35.50 -41.47
CA ARG A 12 -21.29 -34.18 -41.57
C ARG A 12 -21.59 -33.41 -40.29
N THR A 13 -20.64 -33.34 -39.38
CA THR A 13 -20.67 -32.31 -38.32
C THR A 13 -20.41 -30.96 -38.97
N GLN A 14 -21.42 -30.08 -38.94
CA GLN A 14 -21.32 -28.69 -39.38
C GLN A 14 -20.16 -27.99 -38.67
N LYS A 15 -19.15 -27.58 -39.46
CA LYS A 15 -18.24 -26.50 -39.08
C LYS A 15 -19.05 -25.21 -39.05
N GLN A 16 -19.41 -24.74 -37.87
CA GLN A 16 -19.77 -23.33 -37.70
C GLN A 16 -18.46 -22.52 -37.70
N ASP A 17 -18.21 -21.89 -38.84
CA ASP A 17 -17.36 -20.71 -38.97
C ASP A 17 -17.94 -19.60 -38.07
N VAL A 18 -17.54 -19.60 -36.79
CA VAL A 18 -17.72 -18.42 -35.94
C VAL A 18 -16.64 -17.44 -36.36
N ARG A 19 -16.98 -16.69 -37.42
CA ARG A 19 -16.34 -15.43 -37.78
C ARG A 19 -16.37 -14.55 -36.53
N GLN A 20 -15.28 -14.56 -35.75
CA GLN A 20 -15.07 -13.61 -34.67
C GLN A 20 -15.05 -12.22 -35.29
N LYS A 21 -16.21 -11.57 -35.31
CA LYS A 21 -16.28 -10.12 -35.38
C LYS A 21 -15.49 -9.62 -34.18
N ALA A 22 -14.36 -8.99 -34.46
CA ALA A 22 -13.72 -8.10 -33.50
C ALA A 22 -14.82 -7.20 -32.91
N PRO A 23 -14.91 -7.06 -31.58
CA PRO A 23 -15.82 -6.07 -31.02
C PRO A 23 -15.42 -4.72 -31.57
N GLU A 24 -16.38 -4.17 -32.31
CA GLU A 24 -16.46 -2.82 -32.84
C GLU A 24 -15.83 -1.85 -31.83
N GLN A 25 -14.82 -1.10 -32.29
CA GLN A 25 -14.28 0.01 -31.53
C GLN A 25 -15.44 0.80 -30.94
N ALA A 26 -15.48 0.90 -29.62
CA ALA A 26 -16.43 1.73 -28.89
C ALA A 26 -16.20 3.20 -29.28
N LYS A 27 -16.77 3.57 -30.44
CA LYS A 27 -16.94 4.92 -30.94
C LYS A 27 -17.99 5.56 -30.03
N GLY A 28 -17.52 6.05 -28.89
CA GLY A 28 -18.38 6.50 -27.81
C GLY A 28 -17.73 6.51 -26.43
N ALA A 29 -16.40 6.39 -26.35
CA ALA A 29 -15.68 6.83 -25.15
C ALA A 29 -15.94 8.33 -24.98
N GLN A 30 -16.99 8.65 -24.21
CA GLN A 30 -17.14 9.98 -23.67
C GLN A 30 -15.85 10.27 -22.91
N PRO A 31 -15.15 11.39 -23.20
CA PRO A 31 -14.06 11.81 -22.35
C PRO A 31 -14.56 11.82 -20.91
N MET A 32 -13.73 11.32 -19.99
CA MET A 32 -14.02 11.37 -18.57
C MET A 32 -14.60 12.74 -18.22
N LYS A 33 -15.72 12.75 -17.49
CA LYS A 33 -16.27 13.98 -16.93
C LYS A 33 -15.13 14.78 -16.29
N PRO A 34 -15.08 16.11 -16.50
CA PRO A 34 -14.12 16.95 -15.81
C PRO A 34 -14.19 16.63 -14.31
N MET A 35 -13.01 16.51 -13.68
CA MET A 35 -12.88 16.34 -12.23
C MET A 35 -13.86 17.31 -11.56
N ASP A 36 -14.75 16.79 -10.71
CA ASP A 36 -15.58 17.64 -9.88
C ASP A 36 -14.63 18.52 -9.08
N ASP A 37 -14.71 19.84 -9.28
CA ASP A 37 -13.91 20.89 -8.61
C ASP A 37 -14.16 20.96 -7.09
N THR A 38 -14.77 19.94 -6.50
CA THR A 38 -15.07 19.85 -5.08
C THR A 38 -14.29 18.71 -4.45
N CYS A 39 -12.97 18.68 -4.67
CA CYS A 39 -12.16 17.88 -3.79
C CYS A 39 -12.20 18.52 -2.39
N ALA A 40 -12.84 17.85 -1.44
CA ALA A 40 -12.69 18.20 -0.05
C ALA A 40 -11.25 17.87 0.33
N SER A 41 -10.40 18.90 0.44
CA SER A 41 -9.01 18.75 0.85
C SER A 41 -8.95 17.83 2.07
N PRO A 42 -8.24 16.69 1.98
CA PRO A 42 -8.21 15.75 3.08
C PRO A 42 -7.60 16.43 4.31
N ARG A 43 -8.00 15.95 5.49
CA ARG A 43 -7.38 16.35 6.75
C ARG A 43 -5.85 16.23 6.63
N PRO A 44 -5.05 17.13 7.25
CA PRO A 44 -3.61 17.02 7.23
C PRO A 44 -3.12 15.65 7.69
N ALA A 45 -2.10 15.10 7.04
CA ALA A 45 -1.54 13.78 7.37
C ALA A 45 -1.17 13.64 8.85
N GLY A 46 -0.58 14.68 9.44
CA GLY A 46 -0.28 14.71 10.88
C GLY A 46 -1.51 14.48 11.76
N ALA A 47 -2.65 15.09 11.40
CA ALA A 47 -3.89 14.91 12.17
C ALA A 47 -4.54 13.53 11.94
N LEU A 48 -4.24 12.84 10.83
CA LEU A 48 -4.62 11.43 10.65
C LEU A 48 -3.76 10.51 11.54
N ALA A 49 -2.44 10.76 11.58
CA ALA A 49 -1.51 10.03 12.44
C ALA A 49 -1.82 10.25 13.93
N ASP A 50 -2.18 11.47 14.33
CA ASP A 50 -2.56 11.79 15.70
C ASP A 50 -3.85 11.05 16.09
N GLN A 51 -4.85 11.01 15.21
CA GLN A 51 -6.05 10.22 15.45
C GLN A 51 -5.73 8.71 15.60
N ALA A 52 -4.80 8.19 14.80
CA ALA A 52 -4.34 6.81 14.95
C ALA A 52 -3.67 6.57 16.32
N ARG A 53 -2.83 7.50 16.78
CA ARG A 53 -2.18 7.44 18.10
C ARG A 53 -3.18 7.53 19.25
N GLU A 54 -4.17 8.43 19.14
CA GLU A 54 -5.23 8.57 20.13
C GLU A 54 -6.01 7.27 20.32
N GLU A 55 -6.37 6.59 19.23
CA GLU A 55 -7.14 5.35 19.28
C GLU A 55 -6.29 4.16 19.76
N LEU A 56 -4.97 4.21 19.60
CA LEU A 56 -4.03 3.25 20.18
C LEU A 56 -3.79 3.48 21.68
N GLY A 57 -3.89 4.73 22.15
CA GLY A 57 -3.74 5.10 23.57
C GLY A 57 -2.43 4.60 24.18
N GLN A 58 -2.51 3.90 25.32
CA GLN A 58 -1.34 3.33 26.01
C GLN A 58 -0.57 2.29 25.18
N GLY A 59 -1.18 1.77 24.10
CA GLY A 59 -0.53 0.86 23.17
C GLY A 59 0.71 1.46 22.49
N MET A 60 0.86 2.78 22.45
CA MET A 60 1.99 3.45 21.81
C MET A 60 3.28 3.51 22.64
N VAL A 61 3.26 3.15 23.94
CA VAL A 61 4.47 3.18 24.77
C VAL A 61 5.47 2.14 24.25
N GLY A 62 6.65 2.60 23.80
CA GLY A 62 7.67 1.75 23.18
C GLY A 62 7.30 1.24 21.78
N ALA A 63 6.33 1.89 21.13
CA ALA A 63 5.89 1.56 19.78
C ALA A 63 6.10 2.74 18.82
N GLU A 64 6.23 2.41 17.54
CA GLU A 64 6.44 3.33 16.44
C GLU A 64 5.38 3.09 15.37
N LEU A 65 4.77 4.18 14.89
CA LEU A 65 3.80 4.14 13.81
C LEU A 65 4.55 4.27 12.49
N ALA A 66 4.49 3.25 11.63
CA ALA A 66 5.06 3.35 10.28
C ALA A 66 4.22 4.30 9.39
N PRO A 67 4.77 4.84 8.29
CA PRO A 67 4.03 5.64 7.35
C PRO A 67 2.76 4.94 6.84
N VAL A 68 1.70 5.71 6.63
CA VAL A 68 0.42 5.18 6.19
C VAL A 68 0.52 4.44 4.86
N LEU A 69 -0.10 3.27 4.75
CA LEU A 69 -0.23 2.58 3.48
C LEU A 69 -1.67 2.66 2.97
N PRO A 70 -1.87 2.68 1.65
CA PRO A 70 -3.19 2.42 1.11
C PRO A 70 -3.48 0.93 1.25
N THR A 71 -4.71 0.61 1.65
CA THR A 71 -5.18 -0.78 1.80
C THR A 71 -5.18 -1.55 0.47
N GLN A 72 -5.14 -0.84 -0.65
CA GLN A 72 -5.00 -1.39 -2.00
C GLN A 72 -4.27 -0.40 -2.90
N TRP A 73 -3.57 -0.91 -3.93
CA TRP A 73 -2.88 -0.10 -4.92
C TRP A 73 -3.31 -0.46 -6.35
N PRO A 74 -3.69 0.52 -7.20
CA PRO A 74 -3.96 1.92 -6.90
C PRO A 74 -5.04 2.12 -5.81
N PRO A 75 -5.04 3.26 -5.08
CA PRO A 75 -5.89 3.50 -3.91
C PRO A 75 -7.36 3.80 -4.28
N LYS A 76 -8.01 2.87 -4.99
CA LYS A 76 -9.43 2.97 -5.33
C LYS A 76 -10.27 2.65 -4.08
N GLY A 77 -11.18 3.52 -3.69
CA GLY A 77 -12.15 3.20 -2.63
C GLY A 77 -11.72 3.56 -1.20
N GLY A 78 -10.71 4.41 -1.00
CA GLY A 78 -10.61 5.23 0.21
C GLY A 78 -9.84 4.66 1.42
N GLY A 79 -9.41 3.40 1.38
CA GLY A 79 -8.87 2.75 2.58
C GLY A 79 -7.38 3.03 2.84
N LEU A 80 -7.06 3.38 4.08
CA LEU A 80 -5.72 3.64 4.60
C LEU A 80 -5.45 2.76 5.81
N GLU A 81 -4.20 2.40 6.03
CA GLU A 81 -3.79 1.61 7.19
C GLU A 81 -2.41 2.01 7.71
N TYR A 82 -2.30 2.10 9.03
CA TYR A 82 -1.03 2.20 9.72
C TYR A 82 -0.67 0.87 10.36
N PHE A 83 0.62 0.55 10.38
CA PHE A 83 1.18 -0.58 11.11
C PHE A 83 2.01 -0.10 12.28
N VAL A 84 1.82 -0.73 13.43
CA VAL A 84 2.50 -0.37 14.68
C VAL A 84 3.58 -1.38 14.97
N TYR A 85 4.84 -0.93 14.97
CA TYR A 85 6.02 -1.75 15.30
C TYR A 85 6.45 -1.47 16.73
N ARG A 86 6.96 -2.49 17.44
CA ARG A 86 7.44 -2.34 18.82
C ARG A 86 8.94 -2.57 18.90
N LYS A 87 9.60 -1.79 19.76
CA LYS A 87 11.03 -1.96 20.06
C LYS A 87 11.17 -2.38 21.52
N LYS A 88 11.92 -3.44 21.75
CA LYS A 88 12.21 -3.95 23.10
C LYS A 88 13.69 -3.79 23.39
N SER A 89 14.03 -3.02 24.41
CA SER A 89 15.42 -2.87 24.87
C SER A 89 15.98 -4.21 25.35
N LEU A 90 17.19 -4.56 24.90
CA LEU A 90 17.88 -5.77 25.32
C LEU A 90 18.85 -5.47 26.48
N PRO A 91 18.94 -6.34 27.50
CA PRO A 91 19.82 -6.15 28.66
C PRO A 91 21.28 -6.52 28.34
N THR A 92 21.84 -5.95 27.27
CA THR A 92 23.16 -6.32 26.73
C THR A 92 24.31 -5.43 27.18
N GLY A 93 24.07 -4.41 28.01
CA GLY A 93 25.07 -3.40 28.40
C GLY A 93 25.43 -2.40 27.28
N LEU A 94 24.90 -2.61 26.08
CA LEU A 94 24.82 -1.68 24.95
C LEU A 94 23.35 -1.37 24.68
N VAL A 95 23.05 -0.17 24.13
CA VAL A 95 21.68 0.17 23.71
C VAL A 95 21.38 -0.58 22.41
N LYS A 96 20.83 -1.80 22.54
CA LYS A 96 20.33 -2.62 21.44
C LYS A 96 18.84 -2.82 21.61
N PHE A 97 18.10 -2.80 20.50
CA PHE A 97 16.67 -3.03 20.49
C PHE A 97 16.33 -4.23 19.63
N GLU A 98 15.51 -5.13 20.15
CA GLU A 98 14.81 -6.11 19.32
C GLU A 98 13.60 -5.42 18.69
N VAL A 99 13.58 -5.35 17.36
CA VAL A 99 12.45 -4.83 16.59
C VAL A 99 11.48 -5.97 16.34
N GLN A 100 10.26 -5.82 16.84
CA GLN A 100 9.19 -6.78 16.67
C GLN A 100 8.40 -6.48 15.40
N GLY A 101 7.84 -7.52 14.77
CA GLY A 101 6.86 -7.32 13.71
C GLY A 101 5.60 -6.62 14.24
N PRO A 102 4.73 -6.13 13.35
CA PRO A 102 3.68 -5.23 13.79
C PRO A 102 2.62 -5.97 14.61
N THR A 103 2.27 -5.39 15.74
CA THR A 103 1.32 -5.96 16.71
C THR A 103 -0.08 -5.41 16.56
N GLU A 104 -0.22 -4.24 15.96
CA GLU A 104 -1.48 -3.60 15.69
C GLU A 104 -1.51 -3.03 14.27
N ARG A 105 -2.73 -3.01 13.72
CA ARG A 105 -3.08 -2.29 12.51
C ARG A 105 -4.16 -1.28 12.84
N VAL A 106 -3.97 -0.03 12.44
CA VAL A 106 -5.01 1.00 12.51
C VAL A 106 -5.56 1.21 11.12
N HIS A 107 -6.83 0.86 10.89
CA HIS A 107 -7.46 0.91 9.58
C HIS A 107 -8.49 2.04 9.51
N PHE A 108 -8.37 2.88 8.48
CA PHE A 108 -9.32 3.91 8.10
C PHE A 108 -10.02 3.48 6.82
N VAL A 109 -11.35 3.37 6.85
CA VAL A 109 -12.15 3.06 5.65
C VAL A 109 -12.15 4.24 4.66
N THR A 110 -12.15 5.46 5.20
CA THR A 110 -11.90 6.72 4.47
C THR A 110 -11.09 7.66 5.37
N PRO A 111 -10.38 8.67 4.84
CA PRO A 111 -9.59 9.60 5.65
C PRO A 111 -10.40 10.34 6.74
N GLY A 112 -11.71 10.50 6.55
CA GLY A 112 -12.61 11.15 7.51
C GLY A 112 -13.34 10.20 8.47
N ALA A 113 -13.22 8.89 8.29
CA ALA A 113 -13.89 7.91 9.13
C ALA A 113 -13.17 7.74 10.47
N LYS A 114 -13.90 7.28 11.50
CA LYS A 114 -13.28 6.80 12.73
C LYS A 114 -12.44 5.54 12.40
N PRO A 115 -11.16 5.47 12.81
CA PRO A 115 -10.36 4.28 12.55
C PRO A 115 -10.81 3.10 13.40
N ARG A 116 -10.41 1.92 12.95
CA ARG A 116 -10.54 0.66 13.70
C ARG A 116 -9.15 0.14 14.02
N VAL A 117 -8.91 -0.16 15.29
CA VAL A 117 -7.68 -0.81 15.74
C VAL A 117 -7.91 -2.31 15.73
N GLU A 118 -7.04 -3.03 15.05
CA GLU A 118 -7.03 -4.48 14.99
C GLU A 118 -5.72 -5.02 15.54
N SER A 119 -5.79 -5.94 16.50
CA SER A 119 -4.62 -6.67 16.97
C SER A 119 -4.21 -7.70 15.92
N LEU A 120 -2.94 -7.67 15.55
CA LEU A 120 -2.33 -8.66 14.68
C LEU A 120 -1.79 -9.83 15.53
N ALA A 121 -1.76 -11.02 14.94
CA ALA A 121 -1.11 -12.15 15.59
C ALA A 121 0.37 -11.82 15.87
N PRO A 122 0.94 -12.24 17.00
CA PRO A 122 2.33 -11.99 17.32
C PRO A 122 3.23 -12.50 16.19
N VAL A 123 3.98 -11.58 15.58
CA VAL A 123 4.95 -11.91 14.53
C VAL A 123 6.31 -12.15 15.18
N ALA A 124 7.13 -13.02 14.60
CA ALA A 124 8.52 -13.16 14.99
C ALA A 124 9.26 -11.81 15.00
N ALA A 125 10.29 -11.70 15.83
CA ALA A 125 11.17 -10.54 15.80
C ALA A 125 11.72 -10.34 14.37
N LEU A 126 11.70 -9.10 13.90
CA LEU A 126 12.26 -8.73 12.60
C LEU A 126 13.79 -8.74 12.66
N GLY A 127 14.37 -8.44 13.82
CA GLY A 127 15.81 -8.44 14.06
C GLY A 127 16.22 -7.60 15.26
N ILE A 128 17.52 -7.34 15.36
CA ILE A 128 18.12 -6.50 16.41
C ILE A 128 18.80 -5.30 15.75
N GLU A 129 18.54 -4.11 16.27
CA GLU A 129 19.17 -2.85 15.86
C GLU A 129 20.06 -2.30 16.97
N ASP A 130 21.21 -1.74 16.57
CA ASP A 130 22.16 -1.06 17.45
C ASP A 130 21.92 0.45 17.39
N THR A 131 21.83 1.12 18.55
CA THR A 131 21.45 2.55 18.68
C THR A 131 22.50 3.53 18.15
N THR A 132 23.58 3.06 17.54
CA THR A 132 24.60 3.97 16.98
C THR A 132 24.08 4.80 15.80
N VAL A 133 22.89 4.49 15.26
CA VAL A 133 22.34 5.17 14.08
C VAL A 133 20.82 5.30 14.25
N GLN A 134 20.26 6.35 13.67
CA GLN A 134 18.84 6.64 13.48
C GLN A 134 18.15 7.51 14.56
N GLU A 135 18.67 8.72 14.77
CA GLU A 135 17.74 9.86 14.72
C GLU A 135 17.43 10.09 13.24
N LEU A 136 16.15 10.02 12.85
CA LEU A 136 15.74 10.47 11.53
C LEU A 136 16.14 11.95 11.42
N SER A 137 16.88 12.32 10.37
CA SER A 137 17.15 13.74 10.16
C SER A 137 15.83 14.49 9.96
N ASP A 138 15.71 15.72 10.45
CA ASP A 138 14.51 16.55 10.28
C ASP A 138 14.04 16.62 8.81
N SER A 139 14.99 16.56 7.86
CA SER A 139 14.70 16.49 6.42
C SER A 139 13.94 15.22 6.03
N SER A 140 14.31 14.08 6.60
CA SER A 140 13.71 12.78 6.29
C SER A 140 12.28 12.69 6.85
N GLN A 141 12.06 13.25 8.05
CA GLN A 141 10.72 13.34 8.62
C GLN A 141 9.81 14.23 7.75
N SER A 142 10.30 15.39 7.31
CA SER A 142 9.61 16.28 6.38
C SER A 142 9.23 15.59 5.06
N HIS A 143 10.09 14.72 4.52
CA HIS A 143 9.83 14.00 3.28
C HIS A 143 8.73 12.96 3.45
N VAL A 144 8.71 12.26 4.57
CA VAL A 144 7.65 11.29 4.90
C VAL A 144 6.31 12.00 5.07
N GLU A 145 6.25 13.09 5.82
CA GLU A 145 5.02 13.86 6.01
C GLU A 145 4.43 14.35 4.68
N ARG A 146 5.30 14.81 3.75
CA ARG A 146 4.88 15.17 2.38
C ARG A 146 4.36 13.98 1.59
N ALA A 147 5.02 12.82 1.71
CA ALA A 147 4.59 11.59 1.04
C ALA A 147 3.22 11.11 1.55
N GLU A 148 3.00 11.16 2.87
CA GLU A 148 1.71 10.82 3.48
C GLU A 148 0.62 11.78 3.01
N GLN A 149 0.89 13.09 3.02
CA GLN A 149 -0.07 14.08 2.52
C GLN A 149 -0.42 13.85 1.05
N ALA A 150 0.59 13.60 0.20
CA ALA A 150 0.37 13.32 -1.21
C ALA A 150 -0.48 12.05 -1.43
N LEU A 151 -0.29 11.01 -0.61
CA LEU A 151 -1.15 9.83 -0.65
C LEU A 151 -2.59 10.17 -0.29
N LEU A 152 -2.82 10.99 0.75
CA LEU A 152 -4.16 11.42 1.14
C LEU A 152 -4.83 12.21 0.02
N ASP A 153 -4.09 13.12 -0.63
CA ASP A 153 -4.62 13.92 -1.74
C ASP A 153 -5.03 13.02 -2.92
N VAL A 154 -4.26 11.98 -3.22
CA VAL A 154 -4.62 10.98 -4.23
C VAL A 154 -5.87 10.21 -3.83
N VAL A 155 -5.94 9.75 -2.58
CA VAL A 155 -7.10 9.00 -2.04
C VAL A 155 -8.37 9.84 -2.05
N ALA A 156 -8.25 11.13 -1.78
CA ALA A 156 -9.35 12.10 -1.83
C ALA A 156 -9.73 12.52 -3.26
N GLY A 157 -8.93 12.15 -4.27
CA GLY A 157 -9.13 12.58 -5.66
C GLY A 157 -8.72 14.03 -5.94
N CYS A 158 -7.99 14.67 -5.02
CA CYS A 158 -7.44 16.02 -5.15
C CYS A 158 -6.21 16.06 -6.07
N ARG A 159 -5.53 14.92 -6.24
CA ARG A 159 -4.26 14.83 -6.97
C ARG A 159 -4.20 13.53 -7.76
N SER A 160 -3.63 13.58 -8.96
CA SER A 160 -3.38 12.36 -9.72
C SER A 160 -2.18 11.59 -9.16
N LEU A 161 -2.12 10.29 -9.41
CA LEU A 161 -0.98 9.44 -9.01
C LEU A 161 0.34 9.92 -9.61
N GLU A 162 0.32 10.36 -10.88
CA GLU A 162 1.53 10.80 -11.56
C GLU A 162 2.05 12.12 -10.98
N GLU A 163 1.16 13.05 -10.62
CA GLU A 163 1.55 14.31 -9.95
C GLU A 163 2.07 14.08 -8.52
N ALA A 164 1.51 13.09 -7.81
CA ALA A 164 1.92 12.75 -6.45
C ALA A 164 3.25 11.98 -6.40
N ARG A 165 3.70 11.43 -7.53
CA ARG A 165 4.79 10.45 -7.57
C ARG A 165 6.09 10.93 -6.91
N GLY A 166 6.50 12.16 -7.18
CA GLY A 166 7.73 12.73 -6.63
C GLY A 166 7.68 12.88 -5.11
N ASP A 167 6.53 13.30 -4.56
CA ASP A 167 6.35 13.41 -3.11
C ASP A 167 6.28 12.03 -2.45
N LEU A 168 5.68 11.03 -3.12
CA LEU A 168 5.62 9.64 -2.64
C LEU A 168 6.99 8.96 -2.55
N GLU A 169 8.07 9.54 -3.10
CA GLU A 169 9.42 9.01 -2.92
C GLU A 169 9.88 9.02 -1.46
N GLY A 170 9.27 9.83 -0.58
CA GLY A 170 9.52 9.81 0.86
C GLY A 170 9.28 8.43 1.51
N TYR A 171 8.41 7.59 0.94
CA TYR A 171 8.28 6.20 1.39
C TYR A 171 9.55 5.38 1.15
N LEU A 172 10.24 5.60 0.03
CA LEU A 172 11.50 4.91 -0.28
C LEU A 172 12.63 5.36 0.65
N GLU A 173 12.62 6.62 1.06
CA GLU A 173 13.58 7.13 2.04
C GLU A 173 13.34 6.52 3.42
N TRP A 174 12.08 6.43 3.86
CA TRP A 174 11.74 5.85 5.16
C TRP A 174 12.15 4.38 5.26
N VAL A 175 11.87 3.57 4.23
CA VAL A 175 12.25 2.14 4.23
C VAL A 175 13.77 1.94 4.19
N ALA A 176 14.51 2.86 3.57
CA ALA A 176 15.97 2.82 3.58
C ALA A 176 16.55 3.17 4.96
N GLN A 177 15.86 4.03 5.72
CA GLN A 177 16.29 4.44 7.06
C GLN A 177 15.84 3.47 8.16
N ASN A 178 14.79 2.68 7.92
CA ASN A 178 14.27 1.70 8.86
C ASN A 178 14.33 0.31 8.21
N PRO A 179 15.51 -0.32 8.08
CA PRO A 179 15.66 -1.50 7.22
C PRO A 179 14.82 -2.70 7.66
N LEU A 180 14.66 -2.94 8.97
CA LEU A 180 13.88 -4.08 9.48
C LEU A 180 12.37 -3.87 9.25
N GLN A 181 11.84 -2.74 9.73
CA GLN A 181 10.43 -2.37 9.56
C GLN A 181 10.11 -2.12 8.09
N GLY A 182 11.03 -1.49 7.36
CA GLY A 182 10.93 -1.16 5.95
C GLY A 182 10.81 -2.40 5.08
N GLN A 183 11.59 -3.44 5.34
CA GLN A 183 11.42 -4.72 4.64
C GLN A 183 10.03 -5.34 4.88
N ASP A 184 9.50 -5.25 6.11
CA ASP A 184 8.14 -5.72 6.41
C ASP A 184 7.06 -4.85 5.74
N LEU A 185 7.21 -3.54 5.82
CA LEU A 185 6.30 -2.56 5.21
C LEU A 185 6.27 -2.72 3.69
N GLU A 186 7.41 -2.98 3.05
CA GLU A 186 7.50 -3.27 1.62
C GLU A 186 6.75 -4.53 1.23
N ARG A 187 6.78 -5.59 2.05
CA ARG A 187 5.99 -6.79 1.79
C ARG A 187 4.50 -6.50 1.86
N ARG A 188 4.07 -5.65 2.79
CA ARG A 188 2.66 -5.26 2.96
C ARG A 188 2.18 -4.35 1.83
N GLY A 189 3.00 -3.39 1.43
CA GLY A 189 2.74 -2.43 0.36
C GLY A 189 3.34 -2.81 -1.00
N ALA A 190 3.57 -4.10 -1.28
CA ALA A 190 4.44 -4.54 -2.39
C ALA A 190 4.12 -3.91 -3.74
N THR A 191 2.84 -3.69 -4.03
CA THR A 191 2.36 -3.06 -5.26
C THR A 191 2.68 -1.56 -5.34
N LEU A 192 2.55 -0.81 -4.23
CA LEU A 192 2.95 0.59 -4.12
C LEU A 192 4.46 0.72 -4.33
N PHE A 193 5.28 -0.02 -3.57
CA PHE A 193 6.74 0.09 -3.65
C PHE A 193 7.28 -0.38 -5.00
N SER A 194 6.68 -1.42 -5.59
CA SER A 194 6.98 -1.84 -6.96
C SER A 194 6.64 -0.76 -7.98
N TRP A 195 5.54 -0.03 -7.80
CA TRP A 195 5.18 1.08 -8.69
C TRP A 195 6.16 2.25 -8.54
N LEU A 196 6.50 2.66 -7.32
CA LEU A 196 7.45 3.75 -7.06
C LEU A 196 8.80 3.51 -7.74
N ARG A 197 9.29 2.27 -7.72
CA ARG A 197 10.57 1.88 -8.34
C ARG A 197 10.55 1.77 -9.86
N ARG A 198 9.38 1.65 -10.50
CA ARG A 198 9.24 1.47 -11.96
C ARG A 198 9.30 2.81 -12.68
N ARG A 199 10.49 3.19 -13.18
CA ARG A 199 10.67 4.37 -14.03
C ARG A 199 10.28 4.10 -15.48
#